data_AF-A0A7K4GY06-F1
#
_entry.id   AF-A0A7K4GY06-F1
#
_cell.length_a   1.000
_cell.length_b   1.000
_cell.length_c   1.000
_cell.angle_alpha   90.00
_cell.angle_beta   90.00
_cell.angle_gamma   90.00
#
_symmetry.space_group_name_H-M   'P 1'
#
loop_
_entity.id
_entity.type
_entity.pdbx_description
1 polymer ?
#
loop_
_entity_poly.entity_id
_entity_poly.type
_entity_poly.pdbx_seq_one_letter_code
_entity_poly.pdbx_strand_id
1 'polypeptide(L)'
;MTLSPQDYERIMEDNLKEELEWLEEEFEQLFKKKKENYSQEDITIGNRILDQVIDGIKTNNREELLNLLAITLNRIEHDFPEFF
;
A
#
# COMPACT_ATOMS: atom_id res chain seq x y z
N MET A 1 31.89 3.21 6.80
CA MET A 1 31.38 1.88 6.38
C MET A 1 30.37 2.16 5.28
N THR A 2 30.69 1.81 4.03
CA THR A 2 29.79 2.02 2.87
C THR A 2 28.90 0.79 2.74
N LEU A 3 27.58 0.99 2.71
CA LEU A 3 26.62 -0.06 2.41
C LEU A 3 26.97 -0.71 1.07
N SER A 4 26.97 -2.04 1.01
CA SER A 4 27.08 -2.71 -0.28
C SER A 4 25.78 -2.49 -1.07
N PRO A 5 25.81 -2.56 -2.40
CA PRO A 5 24.60 -2.49 -3.21
C PRO A 5 23.54 -3.50 -2.77
N GLN A 6 23.95 -4.70 -2.31
CA GLN A 6 23.04 -5.75 -1.83
C GLN A 6 22.38 -5.38 -0.49
N ASP A 7 23.11 -4.72 0.41
CA ASP A 7 22.54 -4.22 1.66
C ASP A 7 21.54 -3.10 1.40
N TYR A 8 21.82 -2.24 0.42
CA TYR A 8 20.91 -1.18 0.01
C TYR A 8 19.60 -1.74 -0.57
N GLU A 9 19.69 -2.76 -1.43
CA GLU A 9 18.51 -3.44 -1.99
C GLU A 9 17.65 -4.08 -0.92
N ARG A 10 18.27 -4.77 0.04
CA ARG A 10 17.55 -5.40 1.13
C ARG A 10 16.83 -4.38 2.02
N ILE A 11 17.50 -3.29 2.39
CA ILE A 11 16.88 -2.22 3.19
C ILE A 11 15.70 -1.60 2.44
N MET A 12 15.83 -1.44 1.12
CA MET A 12 14.76 -0.88 0.29
C MET A 12 13.54 -1.80 0.22
N GLU A 13 13.74 -3.10 0.08
CA GLU A 13 12.67 -4.11 0.10
C GLU A 13 11.99 -4.20 1.48
N ASP A 14 12.77 -4.19 2.56
CA ASP A 14 12.24 -4.26 3.93
C ASP A 14 11.41 -3.00 4.26
N ASN A 15 11.89 -1.81 3.93
CA ASN A 15 11.13 -0.56 4.10
C ASN A 15 9.81 -0.59 3.32
N LEU A 16 9.80 -1.17 2.11
CA LEU A 16 8.58 -1.21 1.30
C LEU A 16 7.56 -2.22 1.85
N LYS A 17 8.02 -3.36 2.37
CA LYS A 17 7.12 -4.30 3.05
C LYS A 17 6.46 -3.63 4.25
N GLU A 18 7.22 -2.86 5.02
CA GLU A 18 6.67 -2.06 6.12
C GLU A 18 5.65 -1.01 5.62
N GLU A 19 5.91 -0.33 4.49
CA GLU A 19 4.94 0.61 3.90
C GLU A 19 3.64 -0.06 3.43
N LEU A 20 3.73 -1.25 2.83
CA LEU A 20 2.57 -2.02 2.38
C LEU A 20 1.77 -2.61 3.54
N GLU A 21 2.44 -3.11 4.58
CA GLU A 21 1.78 -3.55 5.82
C GLU A 21 1.09 -2.38 6.51
N TRP A 22 1.78 -1.23 6.62
CA TRP A 22 1.19 0.00 7.15
C TRP A 22 -0.05 0.42 6.34
N LEU A 23 -0.04 0.30 5.01
CA LEU A 23 -1.19 0.63 4.18
C LEU A 23 -2.42 -0.22 4.53
N GLU A 24 -2.26 -1.53 4.68
CA GLU A 24 -3.35 -2.45 5.07
C GLU A 24 -3.91 -2.05 6.45
N GLU A 25 -3.03 -1.78 7.42
CA GLU A 25 -3.42 -1.36 8.77
C GLU A 25 -4.13 0.00 8.79
N GLU A 26 -3.64 0.98 8.03
CA GLU A 26 -4.23 2.32 7.95
C GLU A 26 -5.64 2.25 7.36
N PHE A 27 -5.83 1.47 6.28
CA PHE A 27 -7.16 1.21 5.72
C PHE A 27 -8.09 0.57 6.74
N GLU A 28 -7.60 -0.41 7.48
CA GLU A 28 -8.38 -1.06 8.53
C GLU A 28 -8.80 -0.07 9.63
N GLN A 29 -7.89 0.78 10.11
CA GLN A 29 -8.19 1.74 11.15
C GLN A 29 -9.18 2.83 10.69
N LEU A 30 -9.01 3.34 9.48
CA LEU A 30 -9.83 4.43 8.95
C LEU A 30 -11.22 3.97 8.53
N PHE A 31 -11.32 2.79 7.93
CA PHE A 31 -12.51 2.40 7.15
C PHE A 31 -13.26 1.19 7.71
N LYS A 32 -12.65 0.31 8.53
CA LYS A 32 -13.34 -0.91 9.03
C LYS A 32 -14.63 -0.63 9.79
N LYS A 33 -14.67 0.46 10.57
CA LYS A 33 -15.86 0.85 11.35
C LYS A 33 -16.97 1.48 10.50
N LYS A 34 -16.67 1.85 9.25
CA LYS A 34 -17.58 2.55 8.32
C LYS A 34 -18.06 1.65 7.18
N LYS A 35 -17.77 0.35 7.25
CA LYS A 35 -17.95 -0.64 6.17
C LYS A 35 -19.34 -0.75 5.57
N GLU A 36 -20.37 -0.24 6.25
CA GLU A 36 -21.75 -0.27 5.76
C GLU A 36 -22.19 1.05 5.09
N ASN A 37 -21.42 2.14 5.20
CA ASN A 37 -21.77 3.45 4.65
C ASN A 37 -20.54 4.36 4.53
N TYR A 38 -19.72 4.13 3.51
CA TYR A 38 -18.66 5.06 3.14
C TYR A 38 -19.26 6.34 2.56
N SER A 39 -18.82 7.49 3.07
CA SER A 39 -19.13 8.78 2.43
C SER A 39 -18.25 8.97 1.19
N GLN A 40 -18.66 9.88 0.29
CA GLN A 40 -17.83 10.26 -0.85
C GLN A 40 -16.47 10.83 -0.41
N GLU A 41 -16.41 11.46 0.76
CA GLU A 41 -15.18 11.96 1.36
C GLU A 41 -14.28 10.80 1.80
N ASP A 42 -14.83 9.75 2.41
CA ASP A 42 -14.08 8.54 2.78
C ASP A 42 -13.43 7.89 1.55
N ILE A 43 -14.21 7.71 0.47
CA ILE A 43 -13.71 7.17 -0.80
C ILE A 43 -12.58 8.04 -1.37
N THR A 44 -12.76 9.36 -1.32
CA THR A 44 -11.75 10.31 -1.82
C THR A 44 -10.45 10.20 -1.02
N ILE A 45 -10.53 10.07 0.30
CA ILE A 45 -9.37 9.95 1.17
C ILE A 45 -8.66 8.61 0.91
N GLY A 46 -9.39 7.49 0.88
CA GLY A 46 -8.78 6.19 0.64
C GLY A 46 -8.11 6.10 -0.73
N ASN A 47 -8.77 6.60 -1.79
CA ASN A 47 -8.17 6.63 -3.12
C ASN A 47 -6.91 7.49 -3.18
N ARG A 48 -6.87 8.61 -2.45
CA ARG A 48 -5.66 9.44 -2.36
C ARG A 48 -4.51 8.72 -1.65
N ILE A 49 -4.80 7.94 -0.60
CA ILE A 49 -3.79 7.14 0.09
C ILE A 49 -3.24 6.06 -0.87
N LEU A 50 -4.12 5.35 -1.58
CA LEU A 50 -3.73 4.34 -2.57
C LEU A 50 -2.85 4.95 -3.67
N ASP A 51 -3.25 6.09 -4.25
CA ASP A 51 -2.49 6.77 -5.29
C ASP A 51 -1.07 7.12 -4.82
N GLN A 52 -0.92 7.62 -3.59
CA GLN A 52 0.39 7.97 -3.03
C GLN A 52 1.32 6.76 -2.89
N VAL A 53 0.80 5.63 -2.40
CA VAL A 53 1.60 4.39 -2.24
C VAL A 53 1.92 3.77 -3.59
N ILE A 54 0.94 3.72 -4.51
CA ILE A 54 1.12 3.19 -5.86
C ILE A 54 2.19 3.98 -6.61
N ASP A 55 2.15 5.33 -6.55
CA ASP A 55 3.15 6.17 -7.20
C ASP A 55 4.54 5.99 -6.59
N GLY A 56 4.63 5.87 -5.26
CA GLY A 56 5.87 5.54 -4.57
C GLY A 56 6.51 4.25 -5.09
N ILE A 57 5.71 3.20 -5.29
CA ILE A 57 6.20 1.88 -5.70
C ILE A 57 6.47 1.78 -7.20
N LYS A 58 5.62 2.37 -8.05
CA LYS A 58 5.81 2.34 -9.51
C LYS A 58 7.13 2.97 -9.93
N THR A 59 7.66 3.93 -9.18
CA THR A 59 8.96 4.54 -9.47
C THR A 59 10.14 3.56 -9.34
N ASN A 60 9.95 2.40 -8.69
CA ASN A 60 11.01 1.45 -8.42
C ASN A 60 11.27 0.39 -9.51
N ASN A 61 10.39 0.21 -10.50
CA ASN A 61 10.56 -0.72 -11.65
C ASN A 61 10.98 -2.19 -11.33
N ARG A 62 10.93 -2.63 -10.07
CA ARG A 62 11.25 -4.00 -9.66
C ARG A 62 9.98 -4.86 -9.69
N GLU A 63 10.05 -5.96 -10.42
CA GLU A 63 8.92 -6.89 -10.59
C GLU A 63 8.44 -7.47 -9.25
N GLU A 64 9.35 -7.82 -8.35
CA GLU A 64 8.99 -8.34 -7.02
C GLU A 64 8.18 -7.34 -6.19
N LEU A 65 8.53 -6.05 -6.27
CA LEU A 65 7.81 -4.99 -5.56
C LEU A 65 6.43 -4.73 -6.16
N LEU A 66 6.31 -4.81 -7.48
CA LEU A 66 5.01 -4.73 -8.16
C LEU A 66 4.11 -5.92 -7.80
N ASN A 67 4.69 -7.11 -7.63
CA ASN A 67 3.95 -8.29 -7.18
C ASN A 67 3.45 -8.13 -5.73
N LEU A 68 4.28 -7.62 -4.83
CA LEU A 68 3.86 -7.34 -3.44
C LEU A 68 2.74 -6.29 -3.40
N LEU A 69 2.88 -5.19 -4.15
CA LEU A 69 1.82 -4.19 -4.28
C LEU A 69 0.51 -4.81 -4.80
N ALA A 70 0.58 -5.64 -5.84
CA ALA A 70 -0.61 -6.28 -6.39
C ALA A 70 -1.30 -7.20 -5.36
N ILE A 71 -0.53 -7.92 -4.53
CA ILE A 71 -1.08 -8.74 -3.44
C ILE A 71 -1.78 -7.87 -2.40
N THR A 72 -1.14 -6.78 -1.96
CA THR A 72 -1.72 -5.86 -0.99
C THR A 72 -2.99 -5.19 -1.53
N LEU A 73 -2.99 -4.71 -2.77
CA LEU A 73 -4.19 -4.12 -3.40
C LEU A 73 -5.33 -5.13 -3.49
N ASN A 74 -5.07 -6.38 -3.86
CA ASN A 74 -6.10 -7.43 -3.89
C ASN A 74 -6.72 -7.69 -2.49
N ARG A 75 -5.92 -7.60 -1.42
CA ARG A 75 -6.45 -7.73 -0.04
C ARG A 75 -7.32 -6.54 0.34
N ILE A 76 -6.88 -5.33 0.01
CA ILE A 76 -7.67 -4.11 0.25
C ILE A 76 -8.96 -4.15 -0.56
N GLU A 77 -8.92 -4.55 -1.84
CA GLU A 77 -10.11 -4.71 -2.68
C GLU A 77 -11.09 -5.74 -2.09
N HIS A 78 -10.57 -6.88 -1.61
CA HIS A 78 -11.40 -7.89 -0.96
C HIS A 78 -12.08 -7.35 0.32
N ASP A 79 -11.34 -6.60 1.14
CA ASP A 79 -11.83 -6.11 2.43
C ASP A 79 -12.60 -4.80 2.34
N PHE A 80 -12.39 -4.01 1.28
CA PHE A 80 -12.95 -2.67 1.06
C PHE A 80 -13.35 -2.49 -0.42
N PRO A 81 -14.28 -3.30 -0.94
CA PRO A 81 -14.60 -3.32 -2.37
C PRO A 81 -15.16 -2.00 -2.90
N GLU A 82 -15.68 -1.13 -2.04
CA GLU A 82 -16.22 0.18 -2.42
C GLU A 82 -15.15 1.18 -2.91
N PHE A 83 -13.87 0.86 -2.73
CA PHE A 83 -12.74 1.67 -3.19
C PHE A 83 -12.20 1.25 -4.57
N PHE A 84 -12.76 0.20 -5.20
CA PHE A 84 -12.33 -0.37 -6.49
C PHE A 84 -13.50 -0.46 -7.49
#